data_AF-A0A941ITL4-F1
#
_entry.id   AF-A0A941ITL4-F1
#
_cell.length_a   1.000
_cell.length_b   1.000
_cell.length_c   1.000
_cell.angle_alpha   90.00
_cell.angle_beta   90.00
_cell.angle_gamma   90.00
#
_symmetry.space_group_name_H-M   'P 1'
#
loop_
_entity.id
_entity.type
_entity.pdbx_description
1 polymer ?
#
loop_
_entity_poly.entity_id
_entity_poly.type
_entity_poly.pdbx_seq_one_letter_code
_entity_poly.pdbx_strand_id
1 'polypeptide(L)' 'GPTERERGSLLELTWNGRDPLELPDGKRTFLEDGDTVTLSAWAPGPDGARVGLGEVTGRVVPTA' A
#
# COMPACT_ATOMS: atom_id res chain seq x y z
N GLY A 1 -12.09 0.12 -3.56
CA GLY A 1 -12.83 -0.70 -4.54
C GLY A 1 -13.86 -1.56 -3.84
N PRO A 2 -14.59 -2.41 -4.57
CA PRO A 2 -15.65 -3.26 -4.00
C PRO A 2 -15.14 -4.39 -3.09
N THR A 3 -13.90 -4.87 -3.29
CA THR A 3 -13.31 -5.94 -2.48
C THR A 3 -12.37 -5.41 -1.40
N GLU A 4 -12.12 -6.22 -0.37
CA GLU A 4 -11.26 -5.84 0.75
C GLU A 4 -9.82 -5.51 0.32
N ARG A 5 -9.32 -6.21 -0.71
CA ARG A 5 -7.97 -5.98 -1.27
C ARG A 5 -7.85 -4.70 -2.09
N GLU A 6 -8.97 -4.04 -2.38
CA GLU A 6 -9.00 -2.78 -3.13
C GLU A 6 -9.23 -1.57 -2.22
N ARG A 7 -9.14 -1.73 -0.89
CA ARG A 7 -9.24 -0.65 0.09
C ARG A 7 -8.00 0.26 -0.01
N GLY A 8 -8.19 1.56 0.21
CA GLY A 8 -7.18 2.58 -0.10
C GLY A 8 -6.28 2.97 1.07
N SER A 9 -6.49 2.42 2.26
CA SER A 9 -5.77 2.78 3.48
C SER A 9 -5.61 1.60 4.44
N LEU A 10 -4.60 1.66 5.30
CA LEU A 10 -4.42 0.69 6.39
C LEU A 10 -5.59 0.71 7.38
N LEU A 11 -6.22 1.87 7.59
CA LEU A 11 -7.44 2.00 8.40
C LEU A 11 -8.55 1.09 7.89
N GLU A 12 -8.80 1.12 6.58
CA GLU A 12 -9.83 0.29 5.96
C GLU A 12 -9.37 -1.17 5.86
N LEU A 13 -8.13 -1.42 5.43
CA LEU A 13 -7.59 -2.77 5.24
C LEU A 13 -7.62 -3.58 6.54
N THR A 14 -7.34 -2.92 7.67
CA THR A 14 -7.23 -3.58 8.97
C THR A 14 -8.47 -3.42 9.84
N TRP A 15 -9.52 -2.80 9.29
CA TRP A 15 -10.75 -2.47 9.99
C TRP A 15 -10.49 -1.77 11.34
N ASN A 16 -9.77 -0.65 11.25
CA ASN A 16 -9.30 0.14 12.40
C ASN A 16 -8.46 -0.70 13.39
N GLY A 17 -7.56 -1.51 12.86
CA GLY A 17 -6.64 -2.35 13.64
C GLY A 17 -7.26 -3.62 14.24
N ARG A 18 -8.54 -3.90 14.00
CA ARG A 18 -9.19 -5.14 14.44
C ARG A 18 -8.57 -6.37 13.77
N ASP A 19 -8.27 -6.26 12.48
CA ASP A 19 -7.83 -7.35 11.63
C ASP A 19 -6.45 -7.01 11.02
N PRO A 20 -5.32 -7.31 11.71
CA PRO A 20 -4.00 -6.92 11.24
C PRO A 20 -3.64 -7.52 9.86
N LEU A 21 -2.88 -6.77 9.06
CA LEU A 21 -2.30 -7.25 7.82
C LEU A 21 -1.09 -8.16 8.12
N GLU A 22 -1.06 -9.34 7.52
CA GLU A 22 0.07 -10.26 7.58
C GLU A 22 1.11 -9.89 6.51
N LEU A 23 2.36 -9.65 6.91
CA LEU A 23 3.51 -9.39 6.04
C LEU A 23 4.62 -10.42 6.31
N PRO A 24 5.58 -10.61 5.38
CA PRO A 24 6.68 -11.56 5.57
C PRO A 24 7.53 -11.31 6.81
N ASP A 25 7.60 -10.08 7.29
CA ASP A 25 8.42 -9.60 8.39
C ASP A 25 7.63 -9.29 9.67
N GLY A 26 6.31 -9.47 9.68
CA GLY A 26 5.48 -9.23 10.84
C GLY A 26 4.04 -8.86 10.49
N LYS A 27 3.34 -8.25 11.45
CA LYS A 27 1.98 -7.75 11.25
C LYS A 27 1.94 -6.24 11.26
N ARG A 28 0.97 -5.65 10.56
CA ARG A 28 0.69 -4.21 10.59
C ARG A 28 -0.78 -3.93 10.81
N THR A 29 -1.08 -3.01 11.72
CA THR A 29 -2.39 -2.35 11.83
C THR A 29 -2.33 -0.95 11.21
N PHE A 30 -1.27 -0.21 11.50
CA PHE A 30 -0.92 1.08 10.92
C PHE A 30 0.56 1.10 10.52
N LEU A 31 1.03 2.23 9.98
CA LEU A 31 2.45 2.42 9.68
C LEU A 31 3.27 2.55 10.96
N GLU A 32 4.43 1.92 10.95
CA GLU A 32 5.45 1.99 12.00
C GLU A 32 6.71 2.70 11.49
N ASP A 33 7.55 3.18 12.42
CA ASP A 33 8.82 3.80 12.07
C ASP A 33 9.69 2.84 11.26
N GLY A 34 10.22 3.33 10.14
CA GLY A 34 11.02 2.56 9.21
C GLY A 34 10.24 1.93 8.07
N ASP A 35 8.91 1.83 8.16
CA ASP A 35 8.07 1.34 7.07
C ASP A 35 8.23 2.21 5.82
N THR A 36 8.30 1.56 4.65
CA THR A 36 8.37 2.22 3.35
C THR A 36 7.17 1.79 2.52
N VAL A 37 6.43 2.77 2.01
CA VAL A 37 5.25 2.53 1.16
C VAL A 37 5.54 3.05 -0.24
N THR A 38 5.27 2.22 -1.25
CA THR A 38 5.36 2.59 -2.66
C THR A 38 3.99 2.45 -3.31
N LEU A 39 3.50 3.53 -3.90
CA LEU A 39 2.36 3.51 -4.80
C LEU A 39 2.88 3.38 -6.23
N SER A 40 2.33 2.42 -6.98
CA SER A 40 2.65 2.20 -8.38
C SER A 40 1.36 1.99 -9.17
N ALA A 41 1.38 2.38 -10.45
CA ALA A 41 0.24 2.19 -11.33
C ALA A 41 0.68 2.09 -12.79
N TRP A 42 -0.17 1.48 -13.60
CA TRP A 42 -0.02 1.41 -15.05
C TRP A 42 -1.38 1.35 -15.72
N ALA A 43 -1.42 1.65 -17.01
CA ALA A 43 -2.61 1.52 -17.85
C ALA A 43 -2.29 0.73 -19.15
N PRO A 44 -3.28 0.02 -19.74
CA PRO A 44 -3.11 -0.60 -21.04
C PRO A 44 -2.79 0.43 -22.14
N GLY A 45 -1.86 0.08 -23.01
CA GLY A 45 -1.52 0.81 -24.23
C GLY A 45 -1.88 0.02 -25.50
N PRO A 46 -1.61 0.59 -26.68
CA PRO A 46 -1.80 -0.09 -27.96
C PRO A 46 -1.07 -1.43 -28.01
N ASP A 47 -1.63 -2.39 -28.74
CA ASP A 47 -1.03 -3.71 -29.00
C ASP A 47 -0.63 -4.50 -27.74
N GLY A 48 -1.33 -4.25 -26.62
CA GLY A 48 -1.07 -4.91 -25.34
C GLY A 48 0.11 -4.32 -24.56
N ALA A 49 0.64 -3.17 -24.98
CA ALA A 49 1.66 -2.45 -24.22
C ALA A 49 1.17 -2.05 -22.82
N ARG A 50 2.10 -1.79 -21.90
CA ARG A 50 1.81 -1.19 -20.59
C ARG A 50 2.42 0.20 -20.51
N VAL A 51 1.61 1.18 -20.17
CA VAL A 51 2.06 2.55 -19.89
C VAL A 51 2.17 2.70 -18.37
N GLY A 52 3.41 2.75 -17.86
CA GLY A 52 3.65 2.99 -16.44
C GLY A 52 3.38 4.44 -16.05
N LEU A 53 2.83 4.66 -14.85
CA LEU A 53 2.60 6.00 -14.29
C LEU A 53 3.71 6.44 -13.33
N GLY A 54 4.77 5.64 -13.21
CA GLY A 54 5.86 5.86 -12.24
C GLY A 54 5.51 5.34 -10.85
N GLU A 55 6.40 5.65 -9.91
CA GLU A 55 6.30 5.27 -8.51
C GLU A 55 6.32 6.50 -7.60
N VAL A 56 5.57 6.44 -6.51
CA VAL A 56 5.63 7.41 -5.42
C VAL A 56 5.98 6.65 -4.15
N THR A 57 7.15 6.93 -3.59
CA THR A 57 7.67 6.22 -2.42
C THR A 57 7.92 7.18 -1.27
N GLY A 58 7.52 6.77 -0.07
CA GLY A 58 7.80 7.47 1.18
C GLY A 58 8.19 6.50 2.29
N ARG A 59 9.08 6.95 3.17
CA ARG A 59 9.49 6.20 4.37
C ARG A 59 9.06 6.95 5.62
N VAL A 60 8.46 6.24 6.56
CA VAL A 60 8.16 6.77 7.89
C VAL A 60 9.46 6.86 8.66
N VAL A 61 9.78 8.07 9.12
CA VAL A 61 10.93 8.33 9.98
C VAL A 61 10.45 8.60 11.40
N PRO A 62 11.23 8.21 12.42
CA PRO A 62 10.90 8.53 13.80
C PRO A 62 10.64 10.02 14.01
N THR A 63 9.81 10.33 14.99
CA THR A 63 9.60 11.71 15.41
C THR A 63 10.88 12.26 16.03
N ALA A 64 11.11 13.56 15.84
CA ALA A 64 12.15 14.29 16.59
C ALA A 64 11.70 14.59 18.03
#